data_AF-A0A8D0FUG8-F1
#
_entry.id   AF-A0A8D0FUG8-F1
#
_cell.length_a   1.000
_cell.length_b   1.000
_cell.length_c   1.000
_cell.angle_alpha   90.00
_cell.angle_beta   90.00
_cell.angle_gamma   90.00
#
_symmetry.space_group_name_H-M   'P 1'
#
loop_
_entity.id
_entity.type
_entity.pdbx_description
1 polymer ?
#
loop_
_entity_poly.entity_id
_entity_poly.type
_entity_poly.pdbx_seq_one_letter_code
_entity_poly.pdbx_strand_id
1 'polypeptide(L)'
;SGCVIWCLCRCLQDPRYPVENLLREDGPRPWLSCPQDRSRHLRVELQLERASPIGYVDVGNCGCAFLQIEVGRSSWPLNQPYLTLVPSVALMTPADSKLDRNRCGVRMFKEADFLALAVGQKWDRLRLTCSQPFSKHSQFGLSFIRVRTPLDPQHPQPPQQGLPVDSPWRASPAFCRTFFPESHSFGVLPPSPRVPGAPVLGRGLTVPLCLQELEGGGAAQEPPAAAGAGCAEPSSPQPPGPHGAVGGTEPGIKAQNRHSHPGG
;
A
#
# COMPACT_ATOMS: atom_id res chain seq x y z
N SER A 1 -16.00 -9.37 9.46
CA SER A 1 -14.64 -8.81 9.44
C SER A 1 -13.67 -9.97 9.32
N GLY A 2 -12.66 -9.89 8.44
CA GLY A 2 -11.56 -10.86 8.46
C GLY A 2 -10.59 -10.44 9.54
N CYS A 3 -10.38 -11.27 10.55
CA CYS A 3 -9.33 -11.03 11.55
C CYS A 3 -7.96 -11.26 10.88
N VAL A 4 -7.00 -10.38 11.17
CA VAL A 4 -5.60 -10.57 10.75
C VAL A 4 -4.91 -11.36 11.85
N ILE A 5 -4.33 -12.52 11.50
CA ILE A 5 -3.79 -13.48 12.47
C ILE A 5 -2.28 -13.38 12.66
N TRP A 6 -1.56 -12.82 11.68
CA TRP A 6 -0.11 -12.61 11.78
C TRP A 6 0.38 -11.55 10.80
N CYS A 7 1.56 -10.99 11.08
CA CYS A 7 2.24 -10.01 10.24
C CYS A 7 3.75 -10.28 10.14
N LEU A 8 4.32 -10.04 8.96
CA LEU A 8 5.77 -10.00 8.71
C LEU A 8 6.16 -8.66 8.10
N CYS A 9 6.85 -7.83 8.89
CA CYS A 9 7.56 -6.68 8.34
C CYS A 9 8.93 -7.15 7.84
N ARG A 10 9.22 -6.87 6.57
CA ARG A 10 10.56 -7.07 5.97
C ARG A 10 11.40 -5.79 6.03
N CYS A 11 11.00 -4.87 6.90
CA CYS A 11 11.44 -3.50 7.00
C CYS A 11 12.01 -3.20 8.39
N LEU A 12 12.80 -2.14 8.53
CA LEU A 12 13.21 -1.67 9.84
C LEU A 12 12.07 -0.81 10.43
N GLN A 13 11.39 -1.31 11.46
CA GLN A 13 10.27 -0.64 12.14
C GLN A 13 10.67 -0.05 13.50
N ASP A 14 9.91 0.93 14.00
CA ASP A 14 10.11 1.49 15.34
C ASP A 14 9.68 0.45 16.41
N PRO A 15 10.54 0.07 17.37
CA PRO A 15 10.19 -0.89 18.41
C PRO A 15 9.00 -0.48 19.29
N ARG A 16 8.71 0.84 19.40
CA ARG A 16 7.56 1.36 20.15
C ARG A 16 6.28 1.39 19.34
N TYR A 17 6.41 1.37 18.01
CA TYR A 17 5.29 1.44 17.07
C TYR A 17 5.38 0.31 16.04
N PRO A 18 5.38 -0.96 16.50
CA PRO A 18 5.61 -2.08 15.61
C PRO A 18 4.32 -2.45 14.86
N VAL A 19 4.46 -3.32 13.87
CA VAL A 19 3.40 -3.67 12.93
C VAL A 19 2.19 -4.36 13.55
N GLU A 20 2.38 -5.01 14.70
CA GLU A 20 1.33 -5.64 15.49
C GLU A 20 0.28 -4.62 15.94
N ASN A 21 0.63 -3.32 16.01
CA ASN A 21 -0.33 -2.26 16.29
C ASN A 21 -1.45 -2.17 15.24
N LEU A 22 -1.20 -2.56 13.98
CA LEU A 22 -2.24 -2.61 12.95
C LEU A 22 -3.31 -3.69 13.22
N LEU A 23 -2.99 -4.67 14.06
CA LEU A 23 -3.89 -5.78 14.41
C LEU A 23 -4.80 -5.44 15.58
N ARG A 24 -4.51 -4.35 16.31
CA ARG A 24 -5.22 -3.99 17.54
C ARG A 24 -6.42 -3.11 17.23
N GLU A 25 -7.55 -3.42 17.85
CA GLU A 25 -8.73 -2.55 17.83
C GLU A 25 -8.74 -1.56 19.02
N ASP A 26 -7.80 -1.70 19.97
CA ASP A 26 -7.71 -0.93 21.22
C ASP A 26 -7.16 0.51 21.06
N GLY A 27 -7.81 1.30 20.20
CA GLY A 27 -7.47 2.69 19.94
C GLY A 27 -6.29 2.87 18.97
N PRO A 28 -6.07 4.11 18.49
CA PRO A 28 -5.14 4.37 17.40
C PRO A 28 -3.69 4.32 17.90
N ARG A 29 -3.04 3.17 17.75
CA ARG A 29 -1.58 3.06 17.80
C ARG A 29 -1.05 2.84 16.39
N PRO A 30 -0.20 3.73 15.86
CA PRO A 30 0.32 3.55 14.53
C PRO A 30 1.40 2.47 14.49
N TRP A 31 1.57 1.92 13.30
CA TRP A 31 2.79 1.25 12.88
C TRP A 31 3.68 2.28 12.17
N LEU A 32 4.93 2.41 12.60
CA LEU A 32 5.85 3.42 12.06
C LEU A 32 7.19 2.82 11.63
N SER A 33 7.77 3.42 10.61
CA SER A 33 9.16 3.19 10.21
C SER A 33 10.12 3.53 11.35
N CYS A 34 11.23 2.80 11.43
CA CYS A 34 12.30 3.09 12.37
C CYS A 34 12.87 4.51 12.12
N PRO A 35 13.12 5.34 13.15
CA PRO A 35 13.69 6.69 12.98
C PRO A 35 15.04 6.70 12.25
N GLN A 36 15.80 5.62 12.39
CA GLN A 36 17.11 5.43 11.77
C GLN A 36 17.00 4.89 10.34
N ASP A 37 15.84 4.36 9.93
CA ASP A 37 15.65 3.87 8.58
C ASP A 37 15.58 5.01 7.56
N ARG A 38 16.47 4.95 6.57
CA ARG A 38 16.54 5.91 5.47
C ARG A 38 16.04 5.33 4.15
N SER A 39 15.54 4.09 4.13
CA SER A 39 15.00 3.41 2.95
C SER A 39 13.85 4.17 2.29
N ARG A 40 13.11 4.95 3.09
CA ARG A 40 11.86 5.64 2.71
C ARG A 40 10.77 4.68 2.22
N HIS A 41 10.88 3.40 2.55
CA HIS A 41 9.95 2.35 2.19
C HIS A 41 9.62 1.50 3.41
N LEU A 42 8.34 1.18 3.59
CA LEU A 42 7.87 0.34 4.67
C LEU A 42 6.98 -0.74 4.06
N ARG A 43 7.27 -2.02 4.35
CA ARG A 43 6.56 -3.15 3.75
C ARG A 43 6.21 -4.22 4.78
N VAL A 44 4.92 -4.55 4.84
CA VAL A 44 4.39 -5.63 5.66
C VAL A 44 3.59 -6.61 4.81
N GLU A 45 3.70 -7.89 5.14
CA GLU A 45 2.75 -8.94 4.73
C GLU A 45 1.85 -9.30 5.92
N LEU A 46 0.55 -9.21 5.73
CA LEU A 46 -0.50 -9.52 6.71
C LEU A 46 -1.20 -10.81 6.27
N GLN A 47 -1.36 -11.76 7.19
CA GLN A 47 -2.12 -12.98 6.98
C GLN A 47 -3.53 -12.80 7.58
N LEU A 48 -4.55 -12.92 6.75
CA LEU A 48 -5.94 -12.99 7.17
C LEU A 48 -6.25 -14.40 7.68
N GLU A 49 -7.23 -14.50 8.57
CA GLU A 49 -7.73 -15.76 9.13
C GLU A 49 -8.28 -16.70 8.04
N ARG A 50 -8.91 -16.16 7.00
CA ARG A 50 -9.52 -16.93 5.93
C ARG A 50 -9.38 -16.26 4.57
N ALA A 51 -9.18 -17.08 3.53
CA ALA A 51 -9.26 -16.65 2.15
C ALA A 51 -10.69 -16.21 1.80
N SER A 52 -10.87 -14.92 1.54
CA SER A 52 -12.18 -14.32 1.26
C SER A 52 -12.08 -13.25 0.19
N PRO A 53 -13.18 -12.95 -0.55
CA PRO A 53 -13.17 -11.80 -1.44
C PRO A 53 -13.06 -10.52 -0.62
N ILE A 54 -12.33 -9.54 -1.15
CA ILE A 54 -12.16 -8.23 -0.52
C ILE A 54 -13.09 -7.25 -1.25
N GLY A 55 -13.98 -6.60 -0.51
CA GLY A 55 -14.92 -5.61 -1.05
C GLY A 55 -14.56 -4.19 -0.64
N TYR A 56 -13.97 -4.02 0.54
CA TYR A 56 -13.56 -2.72 1.05
C TYR A 56 -12.25 -2.80 1.83
N VAL A 57 -11.42 -1.78 1.69
CA VAL A 57 -10.22 -1.57 2.50
C VAL A 57 -10.21 -0.12 3.00
N ASP A 58 -10.25 0.08 4.30
CA ASP A 58 -10.06 1.40 4.91
C ASP A 58 -8.64 1.49 5.46
N VAL A 59 -7.95 2.58 5.16
CA VAL A 59 -6.57 2.82 5.63
C VAL A 59 -6.47 4.18 6.28
N GLY A 60 -6.03 4.19 7.53
CA GLY A 60 -5.63 5.41 8.23
C GLY A 60 -4.15 5.70 7.98
N ASN A 61 -3.85 6.85 7.40
CA ASN A 61 -2.49 7.28 7.13
C ASN A 61 -1.79 7.75 8.42
N CYS A 62 -0.48 7.58 8.49
CA CYS A 62 0.38 8.25 9.45
C CYS A 62 1.65 8.76 8.75
N GLY A 63 1.48 9.69 7.81
CA GLY A 63 2.58 10.37 7.12
C GLY A 63 3.16 9.65 5.90
N CYS A 64 2.52 8.61 5.36
CA CYS A 64 2.89 8.03 4.07
C CYS A 64 2.49 8.99 2.93
N ALA A 65 3.37 9.14 1.93
CA ALA A 65 3.02 9.84 0.69
C ALA A 65 2.28 8.90 -0.26
N PHE A 66 2.72 7.65 -0.37
CA PHE A 66 2.12 6.65 -1.23
C PHE A 66 1.84 5.34 -0.50
N LEU A 67 0.81 4.65 -0.96
CA LEU A 67 0.43 3.31 -0.54
C LEU A 67 0.09 2.46 -1.75
N GLN A 68 0.60 1.24 -1.78
CA GLN A 68 0.19 0.18 -2.68
C GLN A 68 -0.28 -1.03 -1.87
N ILE A 69 -1.35 -1.69 -2.32
CA ILE A 69 -1.92 -2.88 -1.68
C ILE A 69 -1.92 -4.02 -2.69
N GLU A 70 -1.31 -5.12 -2.30
CA GLU A 70 -1.19 -6.31 -3.12
C GLU A 70 -1.76 -7.51 -2.35
N VAL A 71 -2.19 -8.53 -3.07
CA VAL A 71 -2.88 -9.70 -2.54
C VAL A 71 -2.25 -10.98 -3.04
N GLY A 72 -2.31 -12.00 -2.21
CA GLY A 72 -1.84 -13.34 -2.53
C GLY A 72 -2.61 -14.40 -1.76
N ARG A 73 -2.23 -15.65 -1.98
CA ARG A 73 -2.73 -16.77 -1.19
C ARG A 73 -1.61 -17.44 -0.42
N SER A 74 -1.87 -17.84 0.82
CA SER A 74 -0.92 -18.60 1.63
C SER A 74 -0.58 -19.97 1.05
N SER A 75 -1.49 -20.53 0.25
CA SER A 75 -1.30 -21.77 -0.49
C SER A 75 -0.48 -21.61 -1.77
N TRP A 76 -0.12 -20.39 -2.17
CA TRP A 76 0.71 -20.18 -3.35
C TRP A 76 2.17 -20.60 -3.11
N PRO A 77 2.88 -21.08 -4.15
CA PRO A 77 4.32 -21.27 -4.08
C PRO A 77 5.04 -19.98 -3.68
N LEU A 78 6.16 -20.10 -2.98
CA LEU A 78 6.92 -18.94 -2.45
C LEU A 78 7.36 -17.95 -3.54
N ASN A 79 7.54 -18.44 -4.77
CA ASN A 79 7.99 -17.66 -5.93
C ASN A 79 6.83 -17.02 -6.70
N GLN A 80 5.58 -17.28 -6.32
CA GLN A 80 4.43 -16.69 -6.98
C GLN A 80 4.37 -15.19 -6.64
N PRO A 81 4.33 -14.29 -7.64
CA PRO A 81 4.20 -12.88 -7.37
C PRO A 81 2.82 -12.55 -6.80
N TYR A 82 2.78 -11.61 -5.87
CA TYR A 82 1.51 -11.02 -5.41
C TYR A 82 0.86 -10.26 -6.58
N LEU A 83 -0.47 -10.23 -6.58
CA LEU A 83 -1.25 -9.43 -7.52
C LEU A 83 -1.55 -8.07 -6.92
N THR A 84 -1.48 -7.02 -7.73
CA THR A 84 -1.87 -5.68 -7.27
C THR A 84 -3.39 -5.62 -7.11
N LEU A 85 -3.86 -5.31 -5.89
CA LEU A 85 -5.27 -5.04 -5.61
C LEU A 85 -5.55 -3.55 -5.82
N VAL A 86 -4.79 -2.70 -5.12
CA VAL A 86 -4.84 -1.24 -5.26
C VAL A 86 -3.48 -0.79 -5.79
N PRO A 87 -3.42 -0.10 -6.95
CA PRO A 87 -2.16 0.45 -7.47
C PRO A 87 -1.58 1.48 -6.50
N SER A 88 -0.34 1.91 -6.72
CA SER A 88 0.26 2.97 -5.90
C SER A 88 -0.59 4.25 -5.97
N VAL A 89 -1.16 4.65 -4.84
CA VAL A 89 -1.99 5.86 -4.72
C VAL A 89 -1.35 6.86 -3.78
N ALA A 90 -1.57 8.15 -4.05
CA ALA A 90 -1.14 9.22 -3.17
C ALA A 90 -2.08 9.34 -1.96
N LEU A 91 -1.49 9.38 -0.76
CA LEU A 91 -2.15 9.68 0.52
C LEU A 91 -1.81 11.10 1.02
N MET A 92 -0.70 11.68 0.55
CA MET A 92 -0.30 13.05 0.81
C MET A 92 0.21 13.70 -0.47
N THR A 93 0.06 15.01 -0.58
CA THR A 93 0.75 15.77 -1.63
C THR A 93 2.25 15.89 -1.31
N PRO A 94 3.11 16.17 -2.31
CA PRO A 94 4.52 16.47 -2.04
C PRO A 94 4.72 17.67 -1.12
N ALA A 95 3.84 18.69 -1.19
CA ALA A 95 3.89 19.85 -0.32
C ALA A 95 3.57 19.49 1.14
N ASP A 96 2.47 18.75 1.35
CA ASP A 96 2.09 18.25 2.68
C ASP A 96 3.16 17.36 3.29
N SER A 97 3.80 16.53 2.47
CA SER A 97 4.87 15.64 2.89
C SER A 97 6.13 16.38 3.32
N LYS A 98 6.51 17.46 2.61
CA LYS A 98 7.66 18.31 2.97
C LYS A 98 7.41 19.14 4.23
N LEU A 99 6.17 19.60 4.41
CA LEU A 99 5.76 20.44 5.54
C LEU A 99 5.24 19.63 6.74
N ASP A 100 5.18 18.31 6.63
CA ASP A 100 4.69 17.37 7.64
C ASP A 100 3.23 17.67 8.10
N ARG A 101 2.37 18.10 7.17
CA ARG A 101 0.95 18.44 7.42
C ARG A 101 0.00 17.37 6.90
N ASN A 102 -1.23 17.34 7.38
CA ASN A 102 -2.29 16.44 6.90
C ASN A 102 -1.88 14.94 6.90
N ARG A 103 -1.21 14.50 7.96
CA ARG A 103 -0.62 13.16 8.04
C ARG A 103 -1.61 12.05 8.35
N CYS A 104 -2.77 12.38 8.91
CA CYS A 104 -3.72 11.45 9.53
C CYS A 104 -5.00 11.24 8.70
N GLY A 105 -4.94 11.48 7.39
CA GLY A 105 -6.09 11.26 6.51
C GLY A 105 -6.47 9.77 6.40
N VAL A 106 -7.76 9.49 6.27
CA VAL A 106 -8.27 8.14 5.98
C VAL A 106 -8.59 8.04 4.50
N ARG A 107 -8.14 6.97 3.85
CA ARG A 107 -8.55 6.62 2.48
C ARG A 107 -9.33 5.31 2.50
N MET A 108 -10.49 5.35 1.84
CA MET A 108 -11.36 4.19 1.66
C MET A 108 -11.26 3.71 0.23
N PHE A 109 -11.00 2.42 0.05
CA PHE A 109 -11.01 1.75 -1.24
C PHE A 109 -12.21 0.81 -1.29
N LYS A 110 -12.97 0.90 -2.37
CA LYS A 110 -14.08 0.01 -2.71
C LYS A 110 -13.71 -0.83 -3.93
N GLU A 111 -14.55 -1.78 -4.28
CA GLU A 111 -14.36 -2.68 -5.41
C GLU A 111 -14.04 -1.97 -6.74
N ALA A 112 -14.63 -0.78 -6.97
CA ALA A 112 -14.36 0.04 -8.15
C ALA A 112 -12.92 0.61 -8.21
N ASP A 113 -12.22 0.67 -7.08
CA ASP A 113 -10.82 1.13 -7.00
C ASP A 113 -9.83 -0.04 -7.16
N PHE A 114 -10.33 -1.28 -7.19
CA PHE A 114 -9.50 -2.48 -7.30
C PHE A 114 -9.24 -2.85 -8.76
N LEU A 115 -8.07 -3.44 -9.02
CA LEU A 115 -7.78 -3.99 -10.35
C LEU A 115 -8.63 -5.22 -10.63
N ALA A 116 -9.19 -5.29 -11.84
CA ALA A 116 -10.14 -6.34 -12.26
C ALA A 116 -9.63 -7.77 -12.05
N LEU A 117 -8.32 -8.01 -12.19
CA LEU A 117 -7.72 -9.34 -11.98
C LEU A 117 -7.77 -9.81 -10.51
N ALA A 118 -7.87 -8.88 -9.57
CA ALA A 118 -7.92 -9.17 -8.13
C ALA A 118 -9.37 -9.27 -7.59
N VAL A 119 -10.33 -8.62 -8.26
CA VAL A 119 -11.73 -8.56 -7.85
C VAL A 119 -12.42 -9.93 -7.96
N GLY A 120 -13.34 -10.24 -7.03
CA GLY A 120 -14.10 -11.50 -7.00
C GLY A 120 -13.30 -12.74 -6.57
N GLN A 121 -11.97 -12.67 -6.62
CA GLN A 121 -11.08 -13.74 -6.14
C GLN A 121 -10.96 -13.73 -4.61
N LYS A 122 -10.63 -14.88 -4.03
CA LYS A 122 -10.40 -15.03 -2.58
C LYS A 122 -8.93 -14.83 -2.22
N TRP A 123 -8.66 -14.05 -1.19
CA TRP A 123 -7.32 -13.69 -0.73
C TRP A 123 -7.21 -13.85 0.78
N ASP A 124 -6.08 -14.36 1.26
CA ASP A 124 -5.75 -14.43 2.69
C ASP A 124 -4.38 -13.82 3.01
N ARG A 125 -3.65 -13.31 2.02
CA ARG A 125 -2.44 -12.51 2.23
C ARG A 125 -2.60 -11.13 1.64
N LEU A 126 -2.32 -10.12 2.43
CA LEU A 126 -2.20 -8.73 1.99
C LEU A 126 -0.75 -8.29 2.15
N ARG A 127 -0.19 -7.64 1.13
CA ARG A 127 1.09 -6.97 1.21
C ARG A 127 0.89 -5.47 1.06
N LEU A 128 1.27 -4.71 2.06
CA LEU A 128 1.22 -3.26 2.05
C LEU A 128 2.61 -2.73 1.76
N THR A 129 2.74 -1.86 0.76
CA THR A 129 3.98 -1.11 0.50
C THR A 129 3.68 0.38 0.66
N CYS A 130 4.25 0.98 1.69
CA CYS A 130 4.17 2.41 1.97
C CYS A 130 5.48 3.11 1.60
N SER A 131 5.41 4.34 1.09
CA SER A 131 6.61 5.14 0.86
C SER A 131 6.41 6.61 1.21
N GLN A 132 7.51 7.28 1.55
CA GLN A 132 7.52 8.70 1.84
C GLN A 132 8.81 9.35 1.30
N PRO A 133 8.90 9.59 -0.02
CA PRO A 133 10.14 10.08 -0.65
C PRO A 133 10.41 11.57 -0.42
N PHE A 134 9.43 12.35 0.06
CA PHE A 134 9.51 13.81 0.11
C PHE A 134 9.93 14.38 1.47
N SER A 135 9.81 13.59 2.54
CA SER A 135 10.42 13.89 3.85
C SER A 135 11.70 13.06 4.01
N LYS A 136 12.72 13.53 4.73
CA LYS A 136 13.96 12.75 5.00
C LYS A 136 14.07 12.28 6.44
N HIS A 137 13.40 12.98 7.36
CA HIS A 137 13.60 12.82 8.80
C HIS A 137 12.31 12.44 9.53
N SER A 138 11.13 12.62 8.92
CA SER A 138 9.87 12.17 9.53
C SER A 138 9.76 10.65 9.42
N GLN A 139 9.39 10.03 10.54
CA GLN A 139 8.82 8.68 10.54
C GLN A 139 7.48 8.67 9.81
N PHE A 140 7.15 7.56 9.18
CA PHE A 140 5.89 7.39 8.46
C PHE A 140 5.40 5.96 8.59
N GLY A 141 4.11 5.76 8.34
CA GLY A 141 3.48 4.45 8.35
C GLY A 141 1.97 4.59 8.36
N LEU A 142 1.28 3.63 8.98
CA LEU A 142 -0.18 3.58 8.97
C LEU A 142 -0.71 3.59 10.40
N SER A 143 -1.83 4.27 10.63
CA SER A 143 -2.52 4.27 11.92
C SER A 143 -3.39 3.03 12.10
N PHE A 144 -4.04 2.55 11.03
CA PHE A 144 -4.82 1.31 11.01
C PHE A 144 -5.04 0.83 9.58
N ILE A 145 -5.42 -0.44 9.43
CA ILE A 145 -5.99 -1.00 8.21
C ILE A 145 -7.19 -1.86 8.56
N ARG A 146 -8.28 -1.75 7.79
CA ARG A 146 -9.49 -2.56 7.97
C ARG A 146 -9.91 -3.17 6.65
N VAL A 147 -9.98 -4.50 6.59
CA VAL A 147 -10.42 -5.25 5.41
C VAL A 147 -11.83 -5.80 5.65
N ARG A 148 -12.74 -5.56 4.70
CA ARG A 148 -14.11 -6.09 4.75
C ARG A 148 -14.40 -6.89 3.48
N THR A 149 -15.10 -8.00 3.66
CA THR A 149 -15.69 -8.75 2.54
C THR A 149 -16.83 -7.93 1.92
N PRO A 150 -17.12 -8.10 0.62
CA PRO A 150 -18.37 -7.62 0.06
C PRO A 150 -19.53 -8.18 0.89
N LEU A 151 -20.52 -7.35 1.20
CA LEU A 151 -21.78 -7.85 1.73
C LEU A 151 -22.48 -8.58 0.57
N ASP A 152 -22.96 -9.79 0.80
CA ASP A 152 -23.70 -10.54 -0.22
C ASP A 152 -24.89 -9.67 -0.70
N PRO A 153 -25.09 -9.43 -2.01
CA PRO A 153 -26.26 -8.70 -2.52
C PRO A 153 -27.60 -9.36 -2.17
N GLN A 154 -27.60 -10.59 -1.63
CA GLN A 154 -28.77 -11.34 -1.19
C GLN A 154 -29.10 -11.14 0.31
N HIS A 155 -29.13 -9.90 0.81
CA HIS A 155 -29.93 -9.55 1.99
C HIS A 155 -30.34 -8.08 1.94
N PRO A 156 -31.57 -7.75 2.38
CA PRO A 156 -32.28 -6.56 1.96
C PRO A 156 -31.50 -5.33 2.42
N GLN A 157 -31.61 -4.28 1.61
CA GLN A 157 -31.38 -2.92 2.07
C GLN A 157 -31.91 -2.80 3.52
N PRO A 158 -31.23 -2.08 4.45
CA PRO A 158 -31.89 -1.68 5.68
C PRO A 158 -33.27 -1.19 5.27
N PRO A 159 -34.37 -1.61 5.94
CA PRO A 159 -35.71 -1.31 5.45
C PRO A 159 -35.65 0.15 5.05
N GLN A 160 -35.86 0.41 3.75
CA GLN A 160 -36.37 1.70 3.37
C GLN A 160 -37.72 1.69 4.07
N GLN A 161 -37.70 2.02 5.37
CA GLN A 161 -38.77 2.67 6.03
C GLN A 161 -39.01 3.80 5.07
N GLY A 162 -40.05 3.60 4.24
CA GLY A 162 -40.57 4.67 3.43
C GLY A 162 -40.58 5.84 4.38
N LEU A 163 -39.81 6.88 4.03
CA LEU A 163 -39.87 8.15 4.74
C LEU A 163 -41.36 8.36 5.01
N PRO A 164 -41.79 8.56 6.27
CA PRO A 164 -43.18 8.82 6.54
C PRO A 164 -43.59 9.90 5.55
N VAL A 165 -44.60 9.58 4.73
CA VAL A 165 -45.09 10.44 3.66
C VAL A 165 -45.51 11.82 4.19
N ASP A 166 -45.52 12.01 5.51
CA ASP A 166 -45.77 13.26 6.20
C ASP A 166 -44.73 13.59 7.29
N SER A 167 -43.46 13.77 6.91
CA SER A 167 -42.46 14.37 7.82
C SER A 167 -42.44 15.91 7.67
N PRO A 168 -42.65 16.70 8.75
CA PRO A 168 -42.76 18.17 8.70
C PRO A 168 -41.53 18.89 8.11
N TRP A 169 -40.38 18.22 8.09
CA TRP A 169 -39.10 18.74 7.60
C TRP A 169 -39.09 19.00 6.08
N ARG A 170 -39.99 18.36 5.32
CA ARG A 170 -40.15 18.58 3.88
C ARG A 170 -40.91 19.88 3.55
N ALA A 171 -41.56 20.50 4.55
CA ALA A 171 -42.29 21.76 4.38
C ALA A 171 -41.41 23.01 4.54
N SER A 172 -40.11 22.86 4.87
CA SER A 172 -39.18 23.98 5.02
C SER A 172 -38.37 24.20 3.74
N PRO A 173 -38.59 25.31 2.99
CA PRO A 173 -37.87 25.60 1.75
C PRO A 173 -36.35 25.76 1.93
N ALA A 174 -35.91 26.06 3.16
CA ALA A 174 -34.50 26.23 3.49
C ALA A 174 -33.71 24.91 3.50
N PHE A 175 -34.35 23.79 3.85
CA PHE A 175 -33.69 22.48 3.94
C PHE A 175 -33.56 21.78 2.58
N CYS A 176 -34.53 21.93 1.68
CA CYS A 176 -34.44 21.34 0.35
C CYS A 176 -33.29 21.96 -0.48
N ARG A 177 -33.04 23.27 -0.34
CA ARG A 177 -31.99 23.95 -1.10
C ARG A 177 -30.56 23.58 -0.71
N THR A 178 -30.33 23.09 0.51
CA THR A 178 -28.98 22.79 1.01
C THR A 178 -28.55 21.34 0.76
N PHE A 179 -29.47 20.39 0.76
CA PHE A 179 -29.17 18.96 0.57
C PHE A 179 -29.52 18.42 -0.82
N PHE A 180 -30.40 19.09 -1.56
CA PHE A 180 -30.74 18.74 -2.93
C PHE A 180 -30.62 20.00 -3.80
N PRO A 181 -29.40 20.37 -4.24
CA PRO A 181 -29.27 21.41 -5.26
C PRO A 181 -30.01 20.93 -6.50
N GLU A 182 -31.05 21.67 -6.87
CA GLU A 182 -31.92 21.38 -8.00
C GLU A 182 -31.06 21.21 -9.26
N SER A 183 -31.01 19.97 -9.77
CA SER A 183 -30.42 19.67 -11.06
C SER A 183 -31.26 20.38 -12.11
N HIS A 184 -30.80 21.56 -12.56
CA HIS A 184 -31.43 22.28 -13.66
C HIS A 184 -31.51 21.34 -14.87
N SER A 185 -32.71 20.86 -15.10
CA SER A 185 -33.12 20.17 -16.30
C SER A 185 -33.08 21.21 -17.42
N PHE A 186 -32.53 20.81 -18.57
CA PHE A 186 -32.53 21.61 -19.79
C PHE A 186 -33.98 21.98 -20.16
N GLY A 187 -34.39 23.18 -19.79
CA GLY A 187 -35.66 23.79 -20.14
C GLY A 187 -35.41 24.90 -21.17
N VAL A 188 -35.94 24.69 -22.36
CA VAL A 188 -35.93 25.59 -23.51
C VAL A 188 -36.35 27.01 -23.10
N LEU A 189 -35.50 27.99 -23.37
CA LEU A 189 -35.76 29.42 -23.15
C LEU A 189 -36.75 29.95 -24.21
N PRO A 190 -37.81 30.70 -23.87
CA PRO A 190 -38.58 31.45 -24.86
C PRO A 190 -37.82 32.71 -25.31
N PRO A 191 -38.01 33.19 -26.56
CA PRO A 191 -37.22 34.28 -27.11
C PRO A 191 -37.67 35.64 -26.57
N SER A 192 -36.71 36.47 -26.14
CA SER A 192 -36.94 37.88 -25.82
C SER A 192 -36.49 38.76 -27.01
N PRO A 193 -37.11 39.94 -27.26
CA PRO A 193 -36.99 40.65 -28.53
C PRO A 193 -35.65 41.37 -28.71
N ARG A 194 -35.22 41.42 -29.98
CA ARG A 194 -34.02 42.10 -30.47
C ARG A 194 -34.13 43.62 -30.35
N VAL A 195 -33.07 44.27 -29.87
CA VAL A 195 -32.75 45.68 -30.18
C VAL A 195 -31.30 45.75 -30.69
N PRO A 196 -30.99 46.48 -31.78
CA PRO A 196 -29.68 46.45 -32.44
C PRO A 196 -28.75 47.60 -31.99
N GLY A 197 -27.45 47.33 -31.85
CA GLY A 197 -26.42 48.38 -31.85
C GLY A 197 -25.10 48.08 -31.14
N ALA A 198 -24.15 47.45 -31.86
CA ALA A 198 -22.69 47.60 -31.81
C ALA A 198 -21.89 47.36 -30.48
N PRO A 199 -20.54 47.21 -30.54
CA PRO A 199 -19.76 46.33 -31.41
C PRO A 199 -18.87 45.35 -30.61
N VAL A 200 -18.38 44.36 -31.36
CA VAL A 200 -17.45 43.28 -31.01
C VAL A 200 -16.16 43.77 -30.36
N LEU A 201 -15.80 43.18 -29.22
CA LEU A 201 -14.41 43.08 -28.77
C LEU A 201 -14.05 41.60 -28.61
N GLY A 202 -13.36 41.06 -29.61
CA GLY A 202 -12.81 39.73 -29.57
C GLY A 202 -11.68 39.64 -28.54
N ARG A 203 -11.65 38.53 -27.81
CA ARG A 203 -10.45 38.04 -27.12
C ARG A 203 -10.61 36.56 -26.84
N GLY A 204 -10.10 35.76 -27.78
CA GLY A 204 -9.76 34.37 -27.52
C GLY A 204 -8.58 34.31 -26.56
N LEU A 205 -8.61 33.37 -25.63
CA LEU A 205 -7.40 32.88 -24.97
C LEU A 205 -7.46 31.35 -24.89
N THR A 206 -6.58 30.82 -25.74
CA THR A 206 -6.06 29.48 -25.86
C THR A 206 -5.50 28.93 -24.55
N VAL A 207 -5.70 27.63 -24.37
CA VAL A 207 -5.10 26.74 -23.37
C VAL A 207 -3.58 26.64 -23.59
N PRO A 208 -2.73 26.72 -22.56
CA PRO A 208 -1.38 26.19 -22.66
C PRO A 208 -1.30 24.81 -21.98
N LEU A 209 -1.16 23.79 -22.83
CA LEU A 209 -0.48 22.55 -22.52
C LEU A 209 1.00 22.90 -22.24
N CYS A 210 1.54 22.56 -21.07
CA CYS A 210 2.99 22.52 -20.87
C CYS A 210 3.44 21.06 -20.86
N LEU A 211 3.63 20.53 -22.07
CA LEU A 211 4.63 19.49 -22.34
C LEU A 211 5.99 20.21 -22.42
N GLN A 212 7.02 19.70 -21.76
CA GLN A 212 8.39 20.12 -22.05
C GLN A 212 9.25 18.87 -22.14
N GLU A 213 9.47 18.45 -23.39
CA GLU A 213 10.59 17.63 -23.81
C GLU A 213 11.88 18.44 -23.68
N LEU A 214 12.94 17.75 -23.27
CA LEU A 214 14.32 18.18 -23.47
C LEU A 214 14.96 17.15 -24.40
N GLU A 215 15.00 17.47 -25.69
CA GLU A 215 15.94 16.87 -26.62
C GLU A 215 17.29 17.58 -26.53
N GLY A 216 18.34 16.78 -26.46
CA GLY A 216 19.73 17.19 -26.61
C GLY A 216 20.51 16.02 -27.18
N GLY A 217 20.57 15.93 -28.51
CA GLY A 217 21.29 14.91 -29.26
C GLY A 217 22.80 15.21 -29.39
N GLY A 218 23.56 14.14 -29.58
CA GLY A 218 24.97 14.16 -29.99
C GLY A 218 25.44 12.74 -30.33
N ALA A 219 25.88 12.54 -31.57
CA ALA A 219 25.88 11.26 -32.29
C ALA A 219 27.14 10.38 -32.10
N ALA A 220 26.90 9.10 -32.44
CA ALA A 220 27.77 7.96 -32.74
C ALA A 220 29.25 8.16 -33.08
N GLN A 221 30.09 7.25 -32.53
CA GLN A 221 31.19 6.62 -33.27
C GLN A 221 31.61 5.28 -32.62
N GLU A 222 31.84 4.26 -33.45
CA GLU A 222 32.34 2.89 -33.16
C GLU A 222 33.42 2.56 -34.23
N PRO A 223 34.20 1.46 -34.17
CA PRO A 223 35.19 0.97 -33.19
C PRO A 223 36.63 0.90 -33.76
N PRO A 224 37.61 0.18 -33.13
CA PRO A 224 37.83 -1.24 -33.47
C PRO A 224 38.24 -2.18 -32.31
N ALA A 225 38.32 -3.47 -32.66
CA ALA A 225 38.36 -4.67 -31.82
C ALA A 225 39.76 -5.20 -31.38
N ALA A 226 39.70 -6.19 -30.46
CA ALA A 226 40.70 -7.22 -30.06
C ALA A 226 41.84 -6.76 -29.09
N ALA A 227 42.31 -7.52 -28.08
CA ALA A 227 42.19 -8.93 -27.73
C ALA A 227 42.46 -9.20 -26.21
N GLY A 228 41.84 -10.26 -25.66
CA GLY A 228 42.39 -11.26 -24.74
C GLY A 228 42.90 -10.90 -23.33
N ALA A 229 42.26 -11.43 -22.28
CA ALA A 229 42.83 -12.42 -21.35
C ALA A 229 41.95 -12.65 -20.10
N GLY A 230 41.69 -13.92 -19.78
CA GLY A 230 41.67 -14.43 -18.39
C GLY A 230 40.33 -14.48 -17.65
N CYS A 231 39.67 -15.64 -17.72
CA CYS A 231 38.55 -16.03 -16.85
C CYS A 231 39.02 -16.33 -15.40
N ALA A 232 38.25 -15.91 -14.40
CA ALA A 232 38.15 -16.58 -13.10
C ALA A 232 36.81 -16.26 -12.42
N GLU A 233 35.93 -17.27 -12.34
CA GLU A 233 34.72 -17.29 -11.50
C GLU A 233 35.07 -17.54 -10.02
N PRO A 234 34.29 -17.01 -9.06
CA PRO A 234 34.26 -17.52 -7.69
C PRO A 234 33.03 -18.42 -7.45
N SER A 235 33.29 -19.70 -7.22
CA SER A 235 32.30 -20.75 -6.92
C SER A 235 31.75 -20.68 -5.48
N SER A 236 30.48 -21.04 -5.34
CA SER A 236 29.75 -21.20 -4.06
C SER A 236 30.17 -22.47 -3.28
N PRO A 237 30.08 -22.48 -1.93
CA PRO A 237 30.37 -23.69 -1.14
C PRO A 237 29.15 -24.61 -0.96
N GLN A 238 29.34 -25.92 -1.20
CA GLN A 238 28.41 -27.02 -0.88
C GLN A 238 28.74 -27.67 0.49
N PRO A 239 27.75 -28.29 1.16
CA PRO A 239 27.92 -29.01 2.43
C PRO A 239 28.43 -30.46 2.25
N PRO A 240 29.14 -31.04 3.23
CA PRO A 240 29.61 -32.42 3.15
C PRO A 240 28.54 -33.45 3.54
N GLY A 241 28.39 -34.48 2.71
CA GLY A 241 27.71 -35.74 3.01
C GLY A 241 28.69 -36.86 3.39
N PRO A 242 28.19 -38.01 3.90
CA PRO A 242 28.96 -38.93 4.72
C PRO A 242 29.62 -40.05 3.91
N HIS A 243 30.83 -40.45 4.29
CA HIS A 243 31.43 -41.72 3.90
C HIS A 243 31.92 -42.46 5.15
N GLY A 244 31.50 -43.72 5.25
CA GLY A 244 31.79 -44.60 6.37
C GLY A 244 33.04 -45.47 6.19
N ALA A 245 33.33 -46.13 7.32
CA ALA A 245 34.09 -47.37 7.52
C ALA A 245 35.61 -47.33 7.27
N VAL A 246 36.39 -47.58 8.33
CA VAL A 246 37.15 -48.83 8.56
C VAL A 246 37.96 -48.71 9.85
N GLY A 247 38.02 -49.82 10.61
CA GLY A 247 39.19 -50.16 11.42
C GLY A 247 38.96 -50.21 12.92
N GLY A 248 38.56 -51.37 13.43
CA GLY A 248 38.63 -51.68 14.86
C GLY A 248 40.00 -52.23 15.25
N THR A 249 40.53 -51.75 16.38
CA THR A 249 41.42 -52.49 17.28
C THR A 249 41.33 -51.86 18.67
N GLU A 250 40.69 -52.57 19.61
CA GLU A 250 40.94 -52.46 21.07
C GLU A 250 42.17 -53.32 21.44
N PRO A 251 42.68 -53.36 22.69
CA PRO A 251 42.47 -52.50 23.86
C PRO A 251 43.81 -52.07 24.52
N GLY A 252 43.77 -51.17 25.50
CA GLY A 252 45.00 -50.79 26.24
C GLY A 252 44.77 -49.93 27.47
N ILE A 253 44.46 -50.59 28.57
CA ILE A 253 44.36 -50.07 29.94
C ILE A 253 45.57 -49.18 30.29
N LYS A 254 45.32 -47.96 30.81
CA LYS A 254 45.93 -47.47 32.05
C LYS A 254 45.21 -46.24 32.59
N ALA A 255 44.49 -46.48 33.68
CA ALA A 255 44.02 -45.49 34.61
C ALA A 255 45.19 -44.83 35.38
N GLN A 256 44.83 -43.71 35.99
CA GLN A 256 45.39 -43.17 37.22
C GLN A 256 46.67 -42.33 37.12
N ASN A 257 46.47 -41.06 37.48
CA ASN A 257 47.04 -40.44 38.69
C ASN A 257 47.98 -39.24 38.42
N ARG A 258 47.51 -38.02 38.72
CA ARG A 258 47.87 -37.25 39.93
C ARG A 258 47.40 -35.78 39.80
N HIS A 259 46.40 -35.37 40.58
CA HIS A 259 46.50 -34.70 41.89
C HIS A 259 46.79 -33.18 41.78
N SER A 260 45.76 -32.37 42.05
CA SER A 260 45.67 -31.38 43.15
C SER A 260 46.32 -30.02 42.80
N HIS A 261 45.78 -28.83 43.03
CA HIS A 261 44.72 -28.24 43.86
C HIS A 261 44.37 -26.86 43.27
N PRO A 262 43.18 -26.27 43.52
CA PRO A 262 42.97 -24.83 43.41
C PRO A 262 43.09 -24.17 44.79
N GLY A 263 43.91 -23.12 44.88
CA GLY A 263 43.83 -22.11 45.95
C GLY A 263 43.07 -20.90 45.39
N GLY A 264 42.11 -20.40 46.18
CA GLY A 264 41.27 -19.25 45.83
C GLY A 264 41.96 -17.90 45.94
#